data_AF-A0A0G2K2X2-F1
#
_entry.id   AF-A0A0G2K2X2-F1
#
_cell.length_a   1.000
_cell.length_b   1.000
_cell.length_c   1.000
_cell.angle_alpha   90.00
_cell.angle_beta   90.00
_cell.angle_gamma   90.00
#
_symmetry.space_group_name_H-M   'P 1'
#
loop_
_entity.id
_entity.type
_entity.pdbx_description
1 polymer ?
#
loop_
_entity_poly.entity_id
_entity_poly.type
_entity_poly.pdbx_seq_one_letter_code
_entity_poly.pdbx_strand_id
1 'polypeptide(L)'
;MNINHEGVLKLTKMEKKFLRKQSKARHVLLKHEGIQAVSYPTQSLVIANGGLGNAVSRKQLLLTLEKCGPVEALLMPPNKPYAFVIFQTIEESKKAYSILNGKEIIDDLGQKIFLYLNFVEKAQWKKLGLQALPPGLLVVEEIISSEEEKMLLESVNWTEDTGNQHFQRSLKHRRVKHFGYEFHYENNTVDKDKPLPGGLPEICSSILEKLLKEGYIKHKPDQLTINQYEPGHGIPAHIDSHSAFEHEIVSLSLGSAIVMDFKHPEGVTVQVMLPRRSLLVMTGESRYLWTHGITPRKFDTIQASEQFKGGIINSDIGDLTLSKRGMRTSFTFRKVRRIPCNCSYSSVCDRQRKATPPSLLESSKEALELEQKHVHHVYDEIASHFSSTRHSPWPRIVEFLKALPSGSIVADIGCGNGKYLGINKELYMIGCDRSRNLVDICRERQFQALVCDALAVPVRSGSCDACISIAVIHHFATAERRVEALQEIARLLRSGGQALIYVWAMEQEYRDQKSKYLKGNRISQGDKGELNSATSMEQLLVNQMPEGVSEDPGLSVHSSNNTKDEECKSRKVLNSELPIHTNRTCFHSQDVLVPWHLKGKPGKDKAVEQSGLARCPDPRPVFQSLLPCFL
;
A
#
# COMPACT_ATOMS: atom_id res chain seq x y z
N MET A 1 15.80 66.44 7.84
CA MET A 1 16.31 65.31 7.04
C MET A 1 16.91 64.29 7.99
N ASN A 2 16.22 63.18 8.22
CA ASN A 2 16.84 61.95 8.73
C ASN A 2 16.24 60.81 7.90
N ILE A 3 16.73 60.73 6.67
CA ILE A 3 16.43 59.66 5.73
C ILE A 3 17.37 58.53 6.11
N ASN A 4 16.96 57.69 7.05
CA ASN A 4 17.64 56.43 7.26
C ASN A 4 17.23 55.49 6.14
N HIS A 5 18.21 55.24 5.29
CA HIS A 5 18.27 54.27 4.21
C HIS A 5 17.47 53.00 4.49
N GLU A 6 16.63 52.67 3.51
CA GLU A 6 16.12 51.33 3.24
C GLU A 6 15.72 50.55 4.50
N GLY A 7 14.54 50.89 5.02
CA GLY A 7 13.82 50.04 5.95
C GLY A 7 13.56 48.68 5.32
N VAL A 8 14.52 47.77 5.43
CA VAL A 8 14.30 46.34 5.30
C VAL A 8 13.33 45.99 6.41
N LEU A 9 12.02 46.04 6.10
CA LEU A 9 10.95 45.59 6.97
C LEU A 9 11.36 44.20 7.47
N LYS A 10 11.77 44.13 8.75
CA LYS A 10 12.20 42.89 9.37
C LYS A 10 10.97 41.98 9.45
N LEU A 11 10.84 41.11 8.46
CA LEU A 11 9.82 40.07 8.43
C LEU A 11 9.84 39.30 9.76
N THR A 12 8.69 39.21 10.38
CA THR A 12 8.45 38.42 11.59
C THR A 12 8.81 36.96 11.34
N LYS A 13 9.06 36.20 12.42
CA LYS A 13 9.36 34.76 12.34
C LYS A 13 8.23 33.99 11.62
N MET A 14 6.98 34.43 11.77
CA MET A 14 5.82 33.87 11.09
C MET A 14 5.82 34.18 9.60
N GLU A 15 6.07 35.44 9.20
CA GLU A 15 6.14 35.81 7.77
C GLU A 15 7.29 35.10 7.06
N LYS A 16 8.47 34.98 7.70
CA LYS A 16 9.58 34.18 7.16
C LYS A 16 9.20 32.71 6.99
N LYS A 17 8.52 32.11 7.97
CA LYS A 17 8.03 30.73 7.88
C LYS A 17 6.98 30.57 6.77
N PHE A 18 6.13 31.57 6.60
CA PHE A 18 5.10 31.62 5.57
C PHE A 18 5.70 31.70 4.16
N LEU A 19 6.59 32.66 3.90
CA LEU A 19 7.28 32.80 2.61
C LEU A 19 8.06 31.54 2.24
N ARG A 20 8.73 30.91 3.21
CA ARG A 20 9.40 29.61 3.00
C ARG A 20 8.42 28.52 2.58
N LYS A 21 7.24 28.44 3.21
CA LYS A 21 6.20 27.46 2.85
C LYS A 21 5.59 27.75 1.49
N GLN A 22 5.31 29.00 1.14
CA GLN A 22 4.81 29.39 -0.16
C GLN A 22 5.83 29.10 -1.27
N SER A 23 7.10 29.46 -1.06
CA SER A 23 8.19 29.14 -1.99
C SER A 23 8.37 27.63 -2.15
N LYS A 24 8.25 26.86 -1.06
CA LYS A 24 8.28 25.40 -1.11
C LYS A 24 7.09 24.86 -1.89
N ALA A 25 5.89 25.38 -1.68
CA ALA A 25 4.68 24.98 -2.41
C ALA A 25 4.80 25.26 -3.91
N ARG A 26 5.30 26.44 -4.29
CA ARG A 26 5.61 26.80 -5.68
C ARG A 26 6.63 25.85 -6.30
N HIS A 27 7.72 25.56 -5.58
CA HIS A 27 8.74 24.62 -6.06
C HIS A 27 8.20 23.19 -6.18
N VAL A 28 7.33 22.76 -5.27
CA VAL A 28 6.68 21.44 -5.33
C VAL A 28 5.73 21.33 -6.52
N LEU A 29 4.90 22.35 -6.75
CA LEU A 29 3.98 22.40 -7.90
C LEU A 29 4.75 22.32 -9.23
N LEU A 30 5.82 23.10 -9.37
CA LEU A 30 6.65 23.05 -10.58
C LEU A 30 7.36 21.70 -10.72
N LYS A 31 8.02 21.23 -9.66
CA LYS A 31 8.88 20.04 -9.70
C LYS A 31 8.10 18.73 -9.84
N HIS A 32 6.96 18.61 -9.16
CA HIS A 32 6.21 17.36 -9.09
C HIS A 32 5.02 17.32 -10.04
N GLU A 33 4.46 18.48 -10.41
CA GLU A 33 3.22 18.56 -11.18
C GLU A 33 3.38 19.34 -12.49
N GLY A 34 4.55 19.94 -12.74
CA GLY A 34 4.81 20.74 -13.95
C GLY A 34 4.07 22.07 -14.00
N ILE A 35 3.46 22.51 -12.90
CA ILE A 35 2.64 23.72 -12.84
C ILE A 35 3.55 24.92 -12.58
N GLN A 36 3.71 25.79 -13.57
CA GLN A 36 4.49 27.02 -13.45
C GLN A 36 3.63 28.15 -12.88
N ALA A 37 4.02 28.64 -11.70
CA ALA A 37 3.43 29.85 -11.14
C ALA A 37 4.09 31.10 -11.72
N VAL A 38 3.26 32.10 -12.04
CA VAL A 38 3.66 33.42 -12.54
C VAL A 38 3.62 34.47 -11.44
N SER A 39 4.40 35.54 -11.61
CA SER A 39 4.48 36.67 -10.66
C SER A 39 3.46 37.76 -10.93
N TYR A 40 2.86 37.78 -12.12
CA TYR A 40 1.84 38.77 -12.50
C TYR A 40 0.43 38.21 -12.29
N PRO A 41 -0.57 39.06 -11.98
CA PRO A 41 -1.93 38.61 -11.77
C PRO A 41 -2.60 38.06 -13.03
N THR A 42 -3.33 36.96 -12.87
CA THR A 42 -4.15 36.31 -13.91
C THR A 42 -5.52 35.96 -13.32
N GLN A 43 -6.52 35.62 -14.14
CA GLN A 43 -7.83 35.13 -13.64
C GLN A 43 -7.72 33.80 -12.86
N SER A 44 -6.64 33.04 -13.08
CA SER A 44 -6.45 31.70 -12.54
C SER A 44 -5.46 31.67 -11.36
N LEU A 45 -5.89 31.08 -10.25
CA LEU A 45 -5.05 30.84 -9.07
C LEU A 45 -4.92 29.34 -8.81
N VAL A 46 -3.73 28.92 -8.39
CA VAL A 46 -3.50 27.60 -7.81
C VAL A 46 -3.43 27.72 -6.28
N ILE A 47 -4.24 26.93 -5.60
CA ILE A 47 -4.29 26.82 -4.15
C ILE A 47 -3.50 25.56 -3.78
N ALA A 48 -2.23 25.72 -3.47
CA ALA A 48 -1.24 24.63 -3.47
C ALA A 48 -1.51 23.53 -2.42
N ASN A 49 -2.30 23.84 -1.40
CA ASN A 49 -2.66 22.93 -0.33
C ASN A 49 -4.17 22.84 -0.08
N GLY A 50 -4.99 23.39 -0.98
CA GLY A 50 -6.46 23.38 -0.91
C GLY A 50 -7.13 22.30 -1.74
N GLY A 51 -6.40 21.25 -2.15
CA GLY A 51 -6.95 20.15 -2.93
C GLY A 51 -7.52 19.01 -2.08
N LEU A 52 -8.22 18.09 -2.75
CA LEU A 52 -8.86 16.92 -2.15
C LEU A 52 -7.86 16.00 -1.41
N GLY A 53 -6.61 15.96 -1.88
CA GLY A 53 -5.52 15.20 -1.23
C GLY A 53 -5.09 15.73 0.14
N ASN A 54 -5.50 16.95 0.50
CA ASN A 54 -5.31 17.55 1.83
C ASN A 54 -6.61 17.61 2.64
N ALA A 55 -7.61 16.78 2.32
CA ALA A 55 -8.88 16.72 3.03
C ALA A 55 -9.68 18.04 3.02
N VAL A 56 -9.56 18.85 1.96
CA VAL A 56 -10.36 20.06 1.75
C VAL A 56 -11.49 19.75 0.76
N SER A 57 -12.74 19.79 1.22
CA SER A 57 -13.91 19.61 0.36
C SER A 57 -14.19 20.82 -0.53
N ARG A 58 -14.91 20.55 -1.64
CA ARG A 58 -15.34 21.59 -2.58
C ARG A 58 -16.20 22.65 -1.90
N LYS A 59 -17.18 22.22 -1.11
CA LYS A 59 -18.11 23.10 -0.39
C LYS A 59 -17.36 24.09 0.50
N GLN A 60 -16.41 23.59 1.29
CA GLN A 60 -15.65 24.43 2.21
C GLN A 60 -14.77 25.46 1.48
N LEU A 61 -14.10 25.02 0.40
CA LEU A 61 -13.25 25.89 -0.38
C LEU A 61 -14.06 26.95 -1.13
N LEU A 62 -15.17 26.56 -1.76
CA LEU A 62 -16.07 27.44 -2.49
C LEU A 62 -16.65 28.54 -1.57
N LEU A 63 -17.13 28.18 -0.38
CA LEU A 63 -17.59 29.14 0.64
C LEU A 63 -16.53 30.17 1.05
N THR A 64 -15.24 29.81 0.93
CA THR A 64 -14.12 30.71 1.24
C THR A 64 -13.79 31.61 0.04
N LEU A 65 -13.87 31.07 -1.17
CA LEU A 65 -13.58 31.75 -2.43
C LEU A 65 -14.67 32.76 -2.81
N GLU A 66 -15.95 32.40 -2.67
CA GLU A 66 -17.10 33.25 -3.02
C GLU A 66 -17.17 34.54 -2.20
N LYS A 67 -16.56 34.58 -1.01
CA LYS A 67 -16.40 35.80 -0.20
C LYS A 67 -15.54 36.86 -0.90
N CYS A 68 -14.70 36.46 -1.85
CA CYS A 68 -13.81 37.36 -2.57
C CYS A 68 -14.43 37.87 -3.88
N GLY A 69 -15.26 37.04 -4.54
CA GLY A 69 -15.96 37.34 -5.79
C GLY A 69 -16.58 36.07 -6.39
N PRO A 70 -17.38 36.20 -7.47
CA PRO A 70 -17.94 35.07 -8.21
C PRO A 70 -16.85 34.16 -8.79
N VAL A 71 -16.99 32.85 -8.55
CA VAL A 71 -16.09 31.82 -9.06
C VAL A 71 -16.64 31.28 -10.38
N GLU A 72 -15.89 31.43 -11.47
CA GLU A 72 -16.26 30.89 -12.78
C GLU A 72 -16.06 29.37 -12.81
N ALA A 73 -14.92 28.89 -12.29
CA ALA A 73 -14.63 27.47 -12.20
C ALA A 73 -13.78 27.14 -10.97
N LEU A 74 -14.12 26.04 -10.31
CA LEU A 74 -13.32 25.43 -9.26
C LEU A 74 -12.94 24.01 -9.70
N LEU A 75 -11.65 23.78 -9.90
CA LEU A 75 -11.10 22.54 -10.41
C LEU A 75 -10.32 21.84 -9.29
N MET A 76 -10.78 20.66 -8.91
CA MET A 76 -10.22 19.89 -7.79
C MET A 76 -9.79 18.50 -8.27
N PRO A 77 -8.54 18.34 -8.74
CA PRO A 77 -8.08 17.05 -9.24
C PRO A 77 -8.09 15.96 -8.15
N PRO A 78 -8.44 14.71 -8.49
CA PRO A 78 -8.59 13.63 -7.52
C PRO A 78 -7.26 13.34 -6.83
N ASN A 79 -7.30 13.18 -5.50
CA ASN A 79 -6.12 12.86 -4.66
C ASN A 79 -4.94 13.83 -4.79
N LYS A 80 -5.12 15.02 -5.36
CA LYS A 80 -4.07 16.04 -5.47
C LYS A 80 -4.15 17.04 -4.32
N PRO A 81 -3.00 17.52 -3.81
CA PRO A 81 -2.99 18.46 -2.67
C PRO A 81 -3.41 19.88 -3.06
N TYR A 82 -3.53 20.17 -4.36
CA TYR A 82 -3.85 21.49 -4.88
C TYR A 82 -5.19 21.52 -5.61
N ALA A 83 -5.77 22.71 -5.72
CA ALA A 83 -6.93 23.02 -6.53
C ALA A 83 -6.65 24.26 -7.39
N PHE A 84 -7.36 24.42 -8.49
CA PHE A 84 -7.36 25.65 -9.28
C PHE A 84 -8.70 26.36 -9.14
N VAL A 85 -8.66 27.68 -9.09
CA VAL A 85 -9.85 28.53 -9.15
C VAL A 85 -9.67 29.54 -10.28
N ILE A 86 -10.74 29.74 -11.05
CA ILE A 86 -10.84 30.73 -12.10
C ILE A 86 -11.92 31.72 -11.67
N PHE A 87 -11.56 33.00 -11.59
CA PHE A 87 -12.48 34.11 -11.32
C PHE A 87 -12.86 34.80 -12.64
N GLN A 88 -14.03 35.46 -12.66
CA GLN A 88 -14.50 36.15 -13.86
C GLN A 88 -13.56 37.29 -14.27
N THR A 89 -12.96 37.98 -13.30
CA THR A 89 -12.03 39.11 -13.55
C THR A 89 -10.68 38.93 -12.86
N ILE A 90 -9.67 39.63 -13.37
CA ILE A 90 -8.32 39.65 -12.76
C ILE A 90 -8.35 40.41 -11.42
N GLU A 91 -9.24 41.39 -11.26
CA GLU A 91 -9.40 42.18 -10.04
C GLU A 91 -9.93 41.33 -8.89
N GLU A 92 -10.88 40.43 -9.16
CA GLU A 92 -11.37 39.45 -8.19
C GLU A 92 -10.31 38.44 -7.79
N SER A 93 -9.50 37.97 -8.74
CA SER A 93 -8.41 37.05 -8.44
C SER A 93 -7.31 37.72 -7.61
N LYS A 94 -6.96 38.98 -7.90
CA LYS A 94 -6.03 39.79 -7.08
C LYS A 94 -6.57 39.94 -5.66
N LYS A 95 -7.85 40.30 -5.52
CA LYS A 95 -8.52 40.43 -4.23
C LYS A 95 -8.51 39.11 -3.46
N ALA A 96 -8.84 38.00 -4.12
CA ALA A 96 -8.79 36.66 -3.53
C ALA A 96 -7.38 36.28 -3.09
N TYR A 97 -6.36 36.57 -3.90
CA TYR A 97 -4.95 36.36 -3.54
C TYR A 97 -4.59 37.14 -2.27
N SER A 98 -4.90 38.44 -2.21
CA SER A 98 -4.58 39.28 -1.06
C SER A 98 -5.30 38.88 0.23
N ILE A 99 -6.55 38.39 0.14
CA ILE A 99 -7.36 38.03 1.32
C ILE A 99 -7.12 36.59 1.77
N LEU A 100 -6.96 35.64 0.85
CA LEU A 100 -6.93 34.21 1.15
C LEU A 100 -5.53 33.66 1.31
N ASN A 101 -4.51 34.28 0.73
CA ASN A 101 -3.14 33.81 0.86
C ASN A 101 -2.65 33.98 2.30
N GLY A 102 -2.38 32.87 2.98
CA GLY A 102 -2.08 32.84 4.41
C GLY A 102 -3.29 32.80 5.33
N LYS A 103 -4.52 32.75 4.79
CA LYS A 103 -5.74 32.61 5.59
C LYS A 103 -5.86 31.18 6.13
N GLU A 104 -6.29 31.08 7.38
CA GLU A 104 -6.62 29.81 8.05
C GLU A 104 -8.05 29.37 7.69
N ILE A 105 -8.20 28.12 7.29
CA ILE A 105 -9.47 27.42 7.12
C ILE A 105 -9.45 26.12 7.93
N ILE A 106 -10.63 25.63 8.33
CA ILE A 106 -10.78 24.37 9.09
C ILE A 106 -11.22 23.28 8.13
N ASP A 107 -10.36 22.30 7.84
CA ASP A 107 -10.66 21.19 6.92
C ASP A 107 -11.79 20.26 7.41
N ASP A 108 -12.20 19.28 6.59
CA ASP A 108 -13.26 18.32 6.95
C ASP A 108 -12.87 17.36 8.10
N LEU A 109 -11.60 17.40 8.53
CA LEU A 109 -11.08 16.69 9.71
C LEU A 109 -11.06 17.57 10.98
N GLY A 110 -11.41 18.85 10.89
CA GLY A 110 -11.32 19.81 12.00
C GLY A 110 -9.91 20.37 12.22
N GLN A 111 -8.98 20.16 11.28
CA GLN A 111 -7.61 20.66 11.34
C GLN A 111 -7.47 22.03 10.68
N LYS A 112 -6.59 22.85 11.26
CA LYS A 112 -6.29 24.20 10.79
C LYS A 112 -5.32 24.15 9.61
N ILE A 113 -5.77 24.58 8.43
CA ILE A 113 -4.98 24.65 7.20
C ILE A 113 -4.81 26.11 6.78
N PHE A 114 -3.56 26.53 6.52
CA PHE A 114 -3.24 27.85 5.95
C PHE A 114 -3.17 27.75 4.44
N LEU A 115 -4.00 28.48 3.70
CA LEU A 115 -3.99 28.43 2.23
C LEU A 115 -2.76 29.12 1.64
N TYR A 116 -2.11 28.50 0.65
CA TYR A 116 -1.03 29.11 -0.12
C TYR A 116 -1.45 29.25 -1.58
N LEU A 117 -1.57 30.50 -2.04
CA LEU A 117 -2.02 30.81 -3.38
C LEU A 117 -0.84 31.30 -4.25
N ASN A 118 -0.91 30.97 -5.54
CA ASN A 118 -0.03 31.52 -6.57
C ASN A 118 -0.83 31.74 -7.86
N PHE A 119 -0.46 32.74 -8.67
CA PHE A 119 -1.04 32.94 -10.00
C PHE A 119 -0.49 31.92 -11.00
N VAL A 120 -1.33 31.49 -11.94
CA VAL A 120 -0.96 30.60 -13.05
C VAL A 120 -1.55 31.13 -14.36
N GLU A 121 -0.87 30.91 -15.50
CA GLU A 121 -1.35 31.39 -16.81
C GLU A 121 -2.63 30.68 -17.26
N LYS A 122 -2.65 29.35 -17.14
CA LYS A 122 -3.78 28.51 -17.48
C LYS A 122 -3.87 27.34 -16.51
N ALA A 123 -5.07 27.04 -16.03
CA ALA A 123 -5.36 25.71 -15.50
C ALA A 123 -5.48 24.78 -16.72
N GLN A 124 -4.51 23.90 -16.95
CA GLN A 124 -4.63 22.87 -17.97
C GLN A 124 -5.28 21.64 -17.35
N TRP A 125 -6.35 21.13 -17.96
CA TRP A 125 -6.89 19.82 -17.63
C TRP A 125 -7.42 19.11 -18.87
N LYS A 126 -7.48 17.78 -18.78
CA LYS A 126 -8.16 16.94 -19.76
C LYS A 126 -9.45 16.48 -19.12
N LYS A 127 -10.58 16.71 -19.80
CA LYS A 127 -11.83 16.03 -19.46
C LYS A 127 -11.60 14.55 -19.73
N LEU A 128 -11.50 13.74 -18.67
CA LEU A 128 -11.44 12.29 -18.84
C LEU A 128 -12.81 11.85 -19.38
N GLY A 129 -12.82 11.01 -20.42
CA GLY A 129 -14.06 10.48 -20.97
C GLY A 129 -14.85 9.68 -19.93
N LEU A 130 -16.16 9.57 -20.14
CA LEU A 130 -17.00 8.65 -19.36
C LEU A 130 -16.41 7.25 -19.47
N GLN A 131 -16.10 6.64 -18.33
CA GLN A 131 -15.82 5.22 -18.26
C GLN A 131 -17.15 4.46 -18.24
N ALA A 132 -17.15 3.22 -18.69
CA ALA A 132 -18.26 2.29 -18.53
C ALA A 132 -18.02 1.40 -17.31
N LEU A 133 -19.10 0.85 -16.73
CA LEU A 133 -18.98 -0.13 -15.65
C LEU A 133 -18.28 -1.37 -16.25
N PRO A 134 -17.47 -2.08 -15.45
CA PRO A 134 -16.97 -3.40 -15.85
C PRO A 134 -18.10 -4.28 -16.37
N PRO A 135 -17.91 -5.00 -17.49
CA PRO A 135 -18.96 -5.84 -18.05
C PRO A 135 -19.50 -6.86 -17.04
N GLY A 136 -20.83 -6.92 -16.92
CA GLY A 136 -21.52 -7.76 -15.93
C GLY A 136 -21.60 -7.20 -14.52
N LEU A 137 -21.11 -5.97 -14.28
CA LEU A 137 -21.30 -5.24 -13.04
C LEU A 137 -22.59 -4.40 -13.09
N LEU A 138 -23.44 -4.52 -12.07
CA LEU A 138 -24.66 -3.75 -11.92
C LEU A 138 -24.74 -3.16 -10.51
N VAL A 139 -25.16 -1.89 -10.42
CA VAL A 139 -25.47 -1.21 -9.15
C VAL A 139 -26.94 -0.83 -9.17
N VAL A 140 -27.71 -1.34 -8.19
CA VAL A 140 -29.13 -1.03 -8.02
C VAL A 140 -29.29 -0.23 -6.74
N GLU A 141 -29.83 0.97 -6.84
CA GLU A 141 -30.05 1.86 -5.70
C GLU A 141 -31.39 1.58 -5.00
N GLU A 142 -31.48 1.94 -3.72
CA GLU A 142 -32.71 1.86 -2.91
C GLU A 142 -33.45 0.51 -3.04
N ILE A 143 -32.68 -0.60 -3.07
CA ILE A 143 -33.23 -1.95 -3.22
C ILE A 143 -33.98 -2.41 -1.96
N ILE A 144 -33.69 -1.79 -0.82
CA ILE A 144 -34.35 -2.01 0.45
C ILE A 144 -34.79 -0.65 1.04
N SER A 145 -35.79 -0.70 1.90
CA SER A 145 -36.27 0.43 2.70
C SER A 145 -35.32 0.77 3.85
N SER A 146 -35.55 1.93 4.49
CA SER A 146 -34.76 2.35 5.66
C SER A 146 -35.07 1.48 6.89
N GLU A 147 -36.29 0.97 6.98
CA GLU A 147 -36.76 0.06 8.01
C GLU A 147 -36.07 -1.31 7.87
N GLU A 148 -36.04 -1.88 6.66
CA GLU A 148 -35.31 -3.13 6.39
C GLU A 148 -33.81 -2.98 6.66
N GLU A 149 -33.20 -1.86 6.27
CA GLU A 149 -31.79 -1.57 6.57
C GLU A 149 -31.52 -1.58 8.08
N LYS A 150 -32.41 -0.95 8.87
CA LYS A 150 -32.30 -0.92 10.32
C LYS A 150 -32.41 -2.33 10.91
N MET A 151 -33.42 -3.11 10.50
CA MET A 151 -33.60 -4.48 10.98
C MET A 151 -32.40 -5.37 10.64
N LEU A 152 -31.83 -5.25 9.43
CA LEU A 152 -30.62 -5.98 9.05
C LEU A 152 -29.43 -5.59 9.93
N LEU A 153 -29.21 -4.29 10.17
CA LEU A 153 -28.10 -3.82 11.00
C LEU A 153 -28.24 -4.29 12.46
N GLU A 154 -29.46 -4.27 13.01
CA GLU A 154 -29.77 -4.75 14.36
C GLU A 154 -29.67 -6.27 14.49
N SER A 155 -29.96 -7.02 13.42
CA SER A 155 -29.83 -8.49 13.41
C SER A 155 -28.38 -8.98 13.54
N VAL A 156 -27.40 -8.13 13.21
CA VAL A 156 -25.98 -8.47 13.36
C VAL A 156 -25.55 -8.18 14.79
N ASN A 157 -25.79 -9.14 15.68
CA ASN A 157 -25.23 -9.07 17.03
C ASN A 157 -23.71 -9.23 16.98
N TRP A 158 -23.02 -8.17 17.42
CA TRP A 158 -21.58 -8.05 17.47
C TRP A 158 -21.01 -8.30 18.88
N THR A 159 -21.83 -8.44 19.93
CA THR A 159 -21.35 -8.53 21.32
C THR A 159 -21.18 -9.96 21.84
N GLU A 160 -21.86 -10.96 21.26
CA GLU A 160 -21.87 -12.33 21.78
C GLU A 160 -20.59 -13.15 21.54
N ASP A 161 -19.73 -12.76 20.59
CA ASP A 161 -18.61 -13.60 20.13
C ASP A 161 -17.23 -13.27 20.75
N THR A 162 -17.18 -12.59 21.92
CA THR A 162 -15.91 -12.46 22.67
C THR A 162 -15.43 -13.76 23.33
N GLY A 163 -16.30 -14.77 23.46
CA GLY A 163 -15.98 -16.05 24.12
C GLY A 163 -15.81 -17.26 23.20
N ASN A 164 -16.39 -17.25 21.99
CA ASN A 164 -16.33 -18.40 21.08
C ASN A 164 -15.18 -18.24 20.09
N GLN A 165 -14.19 -19.13 20.17
CA GLN A 165 -13.05 -19.21 19.23
C GLN A 165 -13.47 -19.38 17.76
N HIS A 166 -14.76 -19.61 17.48
CA HIS A 166 -15.25 -20.10 16.19
C HIS A 166 -16.06 -19.10 15.32
N PHE A 167 -16.26 -17.83 15.69
CA PHE A 167 -17.19 -16.98 14.92
C PHE A 167 -16.76 -15.54 14.60
N GLN A 168 -15.77 -14.97 15.30
CA GLN A 168 -15.35 -13.60 15.02
C GLN A 168 -13.82 -13.48 14.93
N ARG A 169 -13.24 -13.79 13.75
CA ARG A 169 -11.89 -13.31 13.44
C ARG A 169 -11.98 -11.80 13.22
N SER A 170 -11.53 -11.00 14.21
CA SER A 170 -11.20 -9.60 13.96
C SER A 170 -10.01 -9.55 12.99
N LEU A 171 -10.29 -9.54 11.69
CA LEU A 171 -9.25 -9.22 10.71
C LEU A 171 -8.77 -7.79 11.01
N LYS A 172 -7.46 -7.54 10.89
CA LYS A 172 -6.73 -6.35 11.39
C LYS A 172 -7.44 -4.99 11.17
N HIS A 173 -8.32 -4.87 10.17
CA HIS A 173 -9.03 -3.65 9.80
C HIS A 173 -10.52 -3.85 9.46
N ARG A 174 -11.19 -4.94 9.89
CA ARG A 174 -12.65 -5.09 9.72
C ARG A 174 -13.19 -6.19 10.61
N ARG A 175 -14.47 -6.07 10.97
CA ARG A 175 -15.20 -7.16 11.61
C ARG A 175 -15.90 -8.00 10.55
N VAL A 176 -15.84 -9.31 10.72
CA VAL A 176 -16.43 -10.27 9.78
C VAL A 176 -17.28 -11.27 10.54
N LYS A 177 -18.44 -11.61 9.96
CA LYS A 177 -19.29 -12.72 10.41
C LYS A 177 -19.71 -13.55 9.19
N HIS A 178 -19.76 -14.86 9.35
CA HIS A 178 -20.13 -15.81 8.30
C HIS A 178 -21.42 -16.53 8.65
N PHE A 179 -22.24 -16.82 7.62
CA PHE A 179 -23.46 -17.62 7.72
C PHE A 179 -23.50 -18.60 6.55
N GLY A 180 -24.11 -19.77 6.77
CA GLY A 180 -24.15 -20.87 5.82
C GLY A 180 -22.82 -21.61 5.68
N TYR A 181 -21.74 -20.93 5.30
CA TYR A 181 -20.39 -21.49 5.21
C TYR A 181 -19.34 -20.51 5.72
N GLU A 182 -18.40 -21.00 6.52
CA GLU A 182 -17.23 -20.24 6.95
C GLU A 182 -16.26 -20.03 5.79
N PHE A 183 -15.76 -18.81 5.63
CA PHE A 183 -14.76 -18.50 4.61
C PHE A 183 -13.36 -18.58 5.21
N HIS A 184 -12.58 -19.56 4.75
CA HIS A 184 -11.20 -19.77 5.17
C HIS A 184 -10.27 -18.83 4.40
N TYR A 185 -9.90 -17.71 5.01
CA TYR A 185 -9.02 -16.69 4.43
C TYR A 185 -7.60 -17.17 4.11
N GLU A 186 -7.14 -18.25 4.74
CA GLU A 186 -5.80 -18.83 4.48
C GLU A 186 -5.73 -19.45 3.08
N ASN A 187 -6.81 -20.12 2.66
CA ASN A 187 -6.89 -20.84 1.39
C ASN A 187 -7.89 -20.19 0.42
N ASN A 188 -8.46 -19.05 0.80
CA ASN A 188 -9.56 -18.35 0.12
C ASN A 188 -10.68 -19.29 -0.35
N THR A 189 -11.08 -20.25 0.48
CA THR A 189 -12.09 -21.25 0.12
C THR A 189 -13.08 -21.49 1.26
N VAL A 190 -14.09 -22.30 1.02
CA VAL A 190 -15.03 -22.79 2.02
C VAL A 190 -14.89 -24.31 2.15
N ASP A 191 -15.11 -24.85 3.35
CA ASP A 191 -15.28 -26.30 3.52
C ASP A 191 -16.69 -26.70 3.06
N LYS A 192 -16.77 -27.43 1.96
CA LYS A 192 -18.06 -27.79 1.33
C LYS A 192 -18.84 -28.82 2.14
N ASP A 193 -18.14 -29.57 3.00
CA ASP A 193 -18.70 -30.66 3.80
C ASP A 193 -19.11 -30.20 5.22
N LYS A 194 -18.76 -28.96 5.60
CA LYS A 194 -19.04 -28.39 6.92
C LYS A 194 -19.79 -27.05 6.84
N PRO A 195 -21.10 -27.07 6.54
CA PRO A 195 -21.93 -25.87 6.66
C PRO A 195 -22.06 -25.44 8.12
N LEU A 196 -22.14 -24.13 8.34
CA LEU A 196 -22.41 -23.54 9.65
C LEU A 196 -23.87 -23.82 10.06
N PRO A 197 -24.13 -24.05 11.36
CA PRO A 197 -25.48 -24.29 11.86
C PRO A 197 -26.38 -23.06 11.63
N GLY A 198 -27.66 -23.31 11.33
CA GLY A 198 -28.67 -22.26 11.11
C GLY A 198 -28.74 -21.71 9.70
N GLY A 199 -27.78 -22.00 8.82
CA GLY A 199 -27.83 -21.55 7.42
C GLY A 199 -27.75 -20.03 7.29
N LEU A 200 -28.55 -19.45 6.38
CA LEU A 200 -28.67 -17.99 6.23
C LEU A 200 -29.72 -17.43 7.19
N PRO A 201 -29.53 -16.22 7.76
CA PRO A 201 -30.52 -15.59 8.63
C PRO A 201 -31.88 -15.44 7.93
N GLU A 202 -32.98 -15.75 8.63
CA GLU A 202 -34.34 -15.70 8.08
C GLU A 202 -34.73 -14.32 7.54
N ILE A 203 -34.23 -13.25 8.18
CA ILE A 203 -34.41 -11.86 7.74
C ILE A 203 -33.87 -11.60 6.33
N CYS A 204 -32.89 -12.37 5.87
CA CYS A 204 -32.37 -12.25 4.51
C CYS A 204 -33.27 -12.95 3.48
N SER A 205 -34.17 -13.84 3.88
CA SER A 205 -35.00 -14.63 2.95
C SER A 205 -35.91 -13.74 2.09
N SER A 206 -36.56 -12.74 2.68
CA SER A 206 -37.44 -11.80 1.95
C SER A 206 -36.67 -11.02 0.87
N ILE A 207 -35.46 -10.57 1.20
CA ILE A 207 -34.59 -9.85 0.27
C ILE A 207 -34.14 -10.78 -0.85
N LEU A 208 -33.68 -11.99 -0.51
CA LEU A 208 -33.24 -12.96 -1.52
C LEU A 208 -34.37 -13.38 -2.47
N GLU A 209 -35.59 -13.54 -1.97
CA GLU A 209 -36.78 -13.79 -2.78
C GLU A 209 -37.10 -12.63 -3.72
N LYS A 210 -36.99 -11.39 -3.23
CA LYS A 210 -37.10 -10.19 -4.07
C LYS A 210 -36.04 -10.18 -5.18
N LEU A 211 -34.77 -10.45 -4.84
CA LEU A 211 -33.67 -10.47 -5.82
C LEU A 211 -33.85 -11.57 -6.88
N LEU A 212 -34.40 -12.73 -6.51
CA LEU A 212 -34.75 -13.80 -7.44
C LEU A 212 -35.90 -13.39 -8.36
N LYS A 213 -36.96 -12.80 -7.79
CA LYS A 213 -38.15 -12.35 -8.55
C LYS A 213 -37.83 -11.25 -9.56
N GLU A 214 -36.95 -10.32 -9.19
CA GLU A 214 -36.50 -9.22 -10.05
C GLU A 214 -35.40 -9.65 -11.04
N GLY A 215 -34.89 -10.88 -10.93
CA GLY A 215 -33.92 -11.45 -11.86
C GLY A 215 -32.47 -10.97 -11.66
N TYR A 216 -32.15 -10.38 -10.51
CA TYR A 216 -30.78 -9.97 -10.18
C TYR A 216 -29.88 -11.16 -9.85
N ILE A 217 -30.46 -12.26 -9.38
CA ILE A 217 -29.78 -13.54 -9.14
C ILE A 217 -30.57 -14.68 -9.78
N LYS A 218 -29.87 -15.68 -10.32
CA LYS A 218 -30.49 -16.88 -10.90
C LYS A 218 -30.64 -18.02 -9.89
N HIS A 219 -29.71 -18.10 -8.94
CA HIS A 219 -29.65 -19.15 -7.94
C HIS A 219 -29.73 -18.56 -6.54
N LYS A 220 -30.47 -19.22 -5.64
CA LYS A 220 -30.55 -18.81 -4.24
C LYS A 220 -29.18 -19.05 -3.57
N PRO A 221 -28.52 -18.00 -3.03
CA PRO A 221 -27.23 -18.14 -2.36
C PRO A 221 -27.38 -18.96 -1.07
N ASP A 222 -26.30 -19.61 -0.67
CA ASP A 222 -26.19 -20.43 0.56
C ASP A 222 -25.03 -20.01 1.45
N GLN A 223 -24.27 -18.97 1.07
CA GLN A 223 -23.20 -18.39 1.86
C GLN A 223 -23.38 -16.88 1.98
N LEU A 224 -23.19 -16.35 3.19
CA LEU A 224 -23.21 -14.92 3.47
C LEU A 224 -21.97 -14.54 4.28
N THR A 225 -21.24 -13.53 3.80
CA THR A 225 -20.19 -12.84 4.56
C THR A 225 -20.64 -11.43 4.86
N ILE A 226 -20.75 -11.11 6.15
CA ILE A 226 -20.99 -9.75 6.63
C ILE A 226 -19.65 -9.12 6.95
N ASN A 227 -19.36 -7.96 6.34
CA ASN A 227 -18.17 -7.17 6.67
C ASN A 227 -18.58 -5.81 7.21
N GLN A 228 -18.05 -5.40 8.36
CA GLN A 228 -18.21 -4.06 8.91
C GLN A 228 -16.90 -3.28 8.87
N TYR A 229 -16.97 -2.06 8.33
CA TYR A 229 -15.87 -1.15 8.08
C TYR A 229 -16.09 0.15 8.83
N GLU A 230 -15.06 0.58 9.57
CA GLU A 230 -14.97 1.91 10.14
C GLU A 230 -14.31 2.88 9.15
N PRO A 231 -14.44 4.20 9.35
CA PRO A 231 -13.71 5.19 8.56
C PRO A 231 -12.18 4.96 8.62
N GLY A 232 -11.56 4.71 7.47
CA GLY A 232 -10.13 4.35 7.36
C GLY A 232 -9.89 2.87 7.07
N HIS A 233 -10.89 2.01 7.26
CA HIS A 233 -10.80 0.59 6.93
C HIS A 233 -10.96 0.36 5.42
N GLY A 234 -10.51 -0.82 4.98
CA GLY A 234 -10.52 -1.22 3.57
C GLY A 234 -10.29 -2.72 3.39
N ILE A 235 -10.35 -3.16 2.14
CA ILE A 235 -10.03 -4.53 1.73
C ILE A 235 -9.11 -4.48 0.50
N PRO A 236 -8.01 -5.26 0.48
CA PRO A 236 -7.13 -5.32 -0.69
C PRO A 236 -7.88 -5.72 -1.96
N ALA A 237 -7.33 -5.30 -3.11
CA ALA A 237 -7.85 -5.71 -4.40
C ALA A 237 -7.70 -7.23 -4.56
N HIS A 238 -8.80 -7.92 -4.81
CA HIS A 238 -8.83 -9.38 -4.98
C HIS A 238 -9.95 -9.80 -5.94
N ILE A 239 -9.89 -11.05 -6.39
CA ILE A 239 -10.98 -11.73 -7.10
C ILE A 239 -11.45 -12.84 -6.17
N ASP A 240 -12.75 -12.98 -5.97
CA ASP A 240 -13.27 -14.08 -5.15
C ASP A 240 -12.93 -15.43 -5.83
N SER A 241 -12.55 -16.44 -5.08
CA SER A 241 -12.07 -17.71 -5.66
C SER A 241 -13.09 -18.34 -6.60
N HIS A 242 -12.66 -18.74 -7.79
CA HIS A 242 -13.55 -19.29 -8.82
C HIS A 242 -13.96 -20.72 -8.46
N SER A 243 -13.11 -21.44 -7.72
CA SER A 243 -13.36 -22.81 -7.27
C SER A 243 -14.34 -22.92 -6.09
N ALA A 244 -14.45 -21.86 -5.28
CA ALA A 244 -15.28 -21.81 -4.08
C ALA A 244 -16.72 -21.41 -4.39
N PHE A 245 -16.90 -20.44 -5.30
CA PHE A 245 -18.21 -19.82 -5.55
C PHE A 245 -18.63 -19.88 -7.01
N GLU A 246 -19.94 -19.85 -7.22
CA GLU A 246 -20.54 -19.84 -8.56
C GLU A 246 -20.47 -18.45 -9.23
N HIS A 247 -21.32 -18.23 -10.24
CA HIS A 247 -21.20 -17.14 -11.20
C HIS A 247 -21.63 -15.79 -10.64
N GLU A 248 -22.69 -15.74 -9.84
CA GLU A 248 -23.23 -14.51 -9.28
C GLU A 248 -22.69 -14.25 -7.87
N ILE A 249 -22.17 -13.04 -7.65
CA ILE A 249 -21.89 -12.51 -6.31
C ILE A 249 -22.66 -11.22 -6.13
N VAL A 250 -23.42 -11.13 -5.06
CA VAL A 250 -24.21 -9.93 -4.75
C VAL A 250 -23.84 -9.35 -3.40
N SER A 251 -23.69 -8.03 -3.33
CA SER A 251 -23.26 -7.32 -2.14
C SER A 251 -24.22 -6.18 -1.83
N LEU A 252 -24.95 -6.31 -0.73
CA LEU A 252 -25.85 -5.29 -0.21
C LEU A 252 -25.07 -4.35 0.73
N SER A 253 -25.11 -3.05 0.45
CA SER A 253 -24.40 -2.03 1.23
C SER A 253 -25.35 -1.35 2.22
N LEU A 254 -24.98 -1.29 3.50
CA LEU A 254 -25.81 -0.75 4.60
C LEU A 254 -25.03 0.27 5.44
N GLY A 255 -25.75 1.21 6.05
CA GLY A 255 -25.24 2.19 7.01
C GLY A 255 -24.58 3.41 6.37
N SER A 256 -23.54 3.18 5.56
CA SER A 256 -22.80 4.25 4.88
C SER A 256 -22.46 3.86 3.46
N ALA A 257 -22.44 4.87 2.58
CA ALA A 257 -21.92 4.72 1.24
C ALA A 257 -20.39 4.54 1.26
N ILE A 258 -19.84 3.97 0.19
CA ILE A 258 -18.40 3.82 0.00
C ILE A 258 -18.04 3.75 -1.48
N VAL A 259 -16.78 4.08 -1.79
CA VAL A 259 -16.21 3.84 -3.12
C VAL A 259 -15.42 2.54 -3.13
N MET A 260 -15.74 1.68 -4.08
CA MET A 260 -15.04 0.43 -4.39
C MET A 260 -14.24 0.60 -5.69
N ASP A 261 -12.98 0.16 -5.65
CA ASP A 261 -12.08 0.22 -6.79
C ASP A 261 -12.11 -1.13 -7.54
N PHE A 262 -12.38 -1.09 -8.84
CA PHE A 262 -12.31 -2.23 -9.76
C PHE A 262 -11.10 -2.07 -10.67
N LYS A 263 -10.26 -3.09 -10.82
CA LYS A 263 -9.06 -3.04 -11.68
C LYS A 263 -8.99 -4.22 -12.62
N HIS A 264 -8.82 -3.92 -13.90
CA HIS A 264 -8.57 -4.87 -14.97
C HIS A 264 -7.07 -5.19 -15.06
N PRO A 265 -6.67 -6.43 -15.44
CA PRO A 265 -5.26 -6.79 -15.64
C PRO A 265 -4.51 -5.91 -16.65
N GLU A 266 -5.21 -5.32 -17.63
CA GLU A 266 -4.62 -4.39 -18.61
C GLU A 266 -4.35 -2.98 -18.04
N GLY A 267 -4.58 -2.75 -16.74
CA GLY A 267 -4.28 -1.50 -16.05
C GLY A 267 -5.44 -0.49 -15.99
N VAL A 268 -6.60 -0.82 -16.57
CA VAL A 268 -7.81 0.00 -16.44
C VAL A 268 -8.34 -0.08 -15.01
N THR A 269 -8.62 1.06 -14.39
CA THR A 269 -9.21 1.16 -13.05
C THR A 269 -10.49 1.97 -13.11
N VAL A 270 -11.57 1.44 -12.53
CA VAL A 270 -12.88 2.09 -12.42
C VAL A 270 -13.24 2.24 -10.95
N GLN A 271 -13.68 3.43 -10.54
CA GLN A 271 -14.17 3.68 -9.19
C GLN A 271 -15.70 3.67 -9.19
N VAL A 272 -16.29 2.84 -8.34
CA VAL A 272 -17.73 2.64 -8.27
C VAL A 272 -18.24 3.07 -6.91
N MET A 273 -19.15 4.03 -6.91
CA MET A 273 -19.89 4.49 -5.74
C MET A 273 -20.99 3.48 -5.40
N LEU A 274 -20.95 2.99 -4.16
CA LEU A 274 -21.92 2.08 -3.58
C LEU A 274 -22.68 2.82 -2.46
N PRO A 275 -23.89 3.33 -2.74
CA PRO A 275 -24.73 3.97 -1.74
C PRO A 275 -25.10 3.03 -0.59
N ARG A 276 -25.62 3.59 0.50
CA ARG A 276 -26.38 2.78 1.45
C ARG A 276 -27.65 2.27 0.77
N ARG A 277 -28.15 1.11 1.19
CA ARG A 277 -29.30 0.41 0.60
C ARG A 277 -29.16 0.08 -0.89
N SER A 278 -27.94 0.03 -1.42
CA SER A 278 -27.69 -0.39 -2.80
C SER A 278 -27.24 -1.85 -2.89
N LEU A 279 -27.66 -2.54 -3.94
CA LEU A 279 -27.17 -3.85 -4.34
C LEU A 279 -26.09 -3.70 -5.42
N LEU A 280 -24.92 -4.30 -5.17
CA LEU A 280 -23.91 -4.54 -6.18
C LEU A 280 -24.03 -5.98 -6.68
N VAL A 281 -24.14 -6.19 -7.99
CA VAL A 281 -24.19 -7.51 -8.62
C VAL A 281 -22.98 -7.67 -9.52
N MET A 282 -22.18 -8.71 -9.26
CA MET A 282 -21.01 -9.06 -10.06
C MET A 282 -21.28 -10.36 -10.81
N THR A 283 -21.21 -10.30 -12.14
CA THR A 283 -21.34 -11.46 -13.04
C THR A 283 -20.34 -11.36 -14.18
N GLY A 284 -20.09 -12.50 -14.86
CA GLY A 284 -19.23 -12.54 -16.04
C GLY A 284 -17.84 -11.94 -15.78
N GLU A 285 -17.45 -10.97 -16.60
CA GLU A 285 -16.12 -10.38 -16.55
C GLU A 285 -15.82 -9.68 -15.21
N SER A 286 -16.75 -8.87 -14.71
CA SER A 286 -16.61 -8.18 -13.43
C SER A 286 -16.38 -9.12 -12.25
N ARG A 287 -16.90 -10.34 -12.33
CA ARG A 287 -16.74 -11.39 -11.32
C ARG A 287 -15.40 -12.10 -11.43
N TYR A 288 -14.98 -12.44 -12.65
CA TYR A 288 -13.90 -13.41 -12.88
C TYR A 288 -12.57 -12.78 -13.28
N LEU A 289 -12.56 -11.55 -13.80
CA LEU A 289 -11.38 -10.91 -14.36
C LEU A 289 -10.97 -9.64 -13.61
N TRP A 290 -11.94 -8.90 -13.09
CA TRP A 290 -11.70 -7.65 -12.39
C TRP A 290 -11.42 -7.88 -10.92
N THR A 291 -10.27 -7.42 -10.44
CA THR A 291 -10.04 -7.32 -9.00
C THR A 291 -10.91 -6.21 -8.44
N HIS A 292 -11.46 -6.41 -7.24
CA HIS A 292 -12.24 -5.40 -6.53
C HIS A 292 -11.71 -5.20 -5.11
N GLY A 293 -11.76 -3.98 -4.61
CA GLY A 293 -11.23 -3.65 -3.30
C GLY A 293 -11.69 -2.29 -2.78
N ILE A 294 -11.45 -2.04 -1.50
CA ILE A 294 -11.75 -0.75 -0.86
C ILE A 294 -10.42 -0.22 -0.34
N THR A 295 -9.94 0.87 -0.92
CA THR A 295 -8.70 1.51 -0.45
C THR A 295 -8.87 2.03 1.00
N PRO A 296 -7.94 1.74 1.93
CA PRO A 296 -7.98 2.26 3.30
C PRO A 296 -7.82 3.79 3.36
N ARG A 297 -8.92 4.52 3.52
CA ARG A 297 -8.95 5.99 3.62
C ARG A 297 -10.19 6.46 4.39
N LYS A 298 -10.18 7.70 4.87
CA LYS A 298 -11.29 8.31 5.63
C LYS A 298 -12.30 9.07 4.77
N PHE A 299 -11.87 9.48 3.58
CA PHE A 299 -12.69 10.22 2.63
C PHE A 299 -12.61 9.57 1.26
N ASP A 300 -13.72 9.60 0.55
CA ASP A 300 -13.79 9.26 -0.85
C ASP A 300 -13.91 10.54 -1.70
N THR A 301 -13.32 10.51 -2.90
CA THR A 301 -13.53 11.54 -3.91
C THR A 301 -14.75 11.15 -4.73
N ILE A 302 -15.79 11.97 -4.68
CA ILE A 302 -17.07 11.71 -5.37
C ILE A 302 -17.48 12.93 -6.20
N GLN A 303 -18.50 12.78 -7.04
CA GLN A 303 -19.11 13.91 -7.73
C GLN A 303 -19.83 14.84 -6.74
N ALA A 304 -19.80 16.14 -6.99
CA ALA A 304 -20.49 17.13 -6.16
C ALA A 304 -21.97 17.28 -6.57
N SER A 305 -22.31 16.99 -7.83
CA SER A 305 -23.69 16.97 -8.31
C SER A 305 -24.55 15.89 -7.60
N GLU A 306 -25.63 16.32 -6.94
CA GLU A 306 -26.54 15.44 -6.18
C GLU A 306 -27.35 14.47 -7.06
N GLN A 307 -27.37 14.68 -8.38
CA GLN A 307 -28.09 13.82 -9.33
C GLN A 307 -27.46 12.43 -9.45
N PHE A 308 -26.21 12.25 -9.02
CA PHE A 308 -25.51 10.98 -9.08
C PHE A 308 -25.47 10.28 -7.72
N LYS A 309 -26.34 9.31 -7.51
CA LYS A 309 -26.42 8.58 -6.24
C LYS A 309 -25.52 7.35 -6.25
N GLY A 310 -25.52 6.51 -7.29
CA GLY A 310 -24.70 5.29 -7.38
C GLY A 310 -24.13 4.99 -8.78
N GLY A 311 -23.08 4.17 -8.83
CA GLY A 311 -22.41 3.79 -10.09
C GLY A 311 -21.02 4.40 -10.26
N ILE A 312 -20.58 4.61 -11.51
CA ILE A 312 -19.22 5.10 -11.84
C ILE A 312 -19.01 6.54 -11.38
N ILE A 313 -17.90 6.78 -10.69
CA ILE A 313 -17.49 8.14 -10.35
C ILE A 313 -16.78 8.75 -11.56
N ASN A 314 -17.41 9.76 -12.16
CA ASN A 314 -16.75 10.54 -13.20
C ASN A 314 -15.57 11.32 -12.62
N SER A 315 -14.42 11.26 -13.29
CA SER A 315 -13.22 12.00 -12.89
C SER A 315 -13.22 13.45 -13.39
N ASP A 316 -14.39 14.08 -13.54
CA ASP A 316 -14.46 15.48 -13.94
C ASP A 316 -14.04 16.38 -12.77
N ILE A 317 -12.80 16.87 -12.83
CA ILE A 317 -12.23 17.72 -11.78
C ILE A 317 -13.06 18.98 -11.48
N GLY A 318 -13.91 19.41 -12.43
CA GLY A 318 -14.84 20.53 -12.24
C GLY A 318 -16.02 20.20 -11.33
N ASP A 319 -16.30 18.93 -11.06
CA ASP A 319 -17.44 18.43 -10.28
C ASP A 319 -17.02 17.42 -9.21
N LEU A 320 -15.78 17.49 -8.68
CA LEU A 320 -15.34 16.59 -7.59
C LEU A 320 -15.42 17.26 -6.21
N THR A 321 -15.76 16.46 -5.20
CA THR A 321 -15.73 16.83 -3.78
C THR A 321 -15.32 15.63 -2.90
N LEU A 322 -15.21 15.86 -1.59
CA LEU A 322 -14.97 14.83 -0.59
C LEU A 322 -16.27 14.36 0.05
N SER A 323 -16.38 13.04 0.23
CA SER A 323 -17.38 12.40 1.07
C SER A 323 -16.71 11.70 2.25
N LYS A 324 -17.14 12.02 3.46
CA LYS A 324 -16.62 11.41 4.68
C LYS A 324 -17.20 10.00 4.82
N ARG A 325 -16.35 8.99 4.98
CA ARG A 325 -16.82 7.62 5.26
C ARG A 325 -17.45 7.55 6.64
N GLY A 326 -18.57 6.84 6.73
CA GLY A 326 -19.19 6.43 7.99
C GLY A 326 -18.93 4.95 8.29
N MET A 327 -19.63 4.43 9.31
CA MET A 327 -19.69 3.00 9.57
C MET A 327 -20.48 2.32 8.45
N ARG A 328 -19.85 1.40 7.71
CA ARG A 328 -20.48 0.65 6.64
C ARG A 328 -20.52 -0.83 7.00
N THR A 329 -21.67 -1.45 6.83
CA THR A 329 -21.82 -2.91 6.87
C THR A 329 -22.20 -3.39 5.48
N SER A 330 -21.57 -4.46 4.99
CA SER A 330 -21.97 -5.10 3.74
C SER A 330 -22.27 -6.56 3.91
N PHE A 331 -23.36 -6.99 3.29
CA PHE A 331 -23.80 -8.38 3.24
C PHE A 331 -23.48 -8.90 1.86
N THR A 332 -22.47 -9.76 1.75
CA THR A 332 -22.08 -10.36 0.47
C THR A 332 -22.56 -11.79 0.41
N PHE A 333 -23.53 -12.04 -0.46
CA PHE A 333 -24.14 -13.35 -0.68
C PHE A 333 -23.48 -14.05 -1.86
N ARG A 334 -23.27 -15.35 -1.71
CA ARG A 334 -22.64 -16.21 -2.69
C ARG A 334 -23.31 -17.58 -2.71
N LYS A 335 -23.17 -18.26 -3.84
CA LYS A 335 -23.53 -19.67 -3.99
C LYS A 335 -22.26 -20.51 -3.99
N VAL A 336 -22.16 -21.50 -3.10
CA VAL A 336 -21.03 -22.43 -3.05
C VAL A 336 -21.04 -23.33 -4.28
N ARG A 337 -19.93 -23.34 -5.01
CA ARG A 337 -19.77 -24.12 -6.23
C ARG A 337 -19.44 -25.58 -5.88
N ARG A 338 -20.26 -26.52 -6.34
CA ARG A 338 -20.03 -27.98 -6.13
C ARG A 338 -19.26 -28.65 -7.28
N ILE A 339 -19.42 -28.15 -8.50
CA ILE A 339 -18.73 -28.67 -9.70
C ILE A 339 -17.43 -27.91 -10.00
N PRO A 340 -16.44 -28.50 -10.69
CA PRO A 340 -15.24 -27.78 -11.11
C PRO A 340 -15.55 -26.52 -11.92
N CYS A 341 -14.70 -25.49 -11.79
CA CYS A 341 -14.91 -24.23 -12.49
C CYS A 341 -14.60 -24.36 -13.99
N ASN A 342 -15.58 -24.02 -14.83
CA ASN A 342 -15.53 -24.04 -16.29
C ASN A 342 -15.58 -22.63 -16.90
N CYS A 343 -15.17 -21.59 -16.16
CA CYS A 343 -15.19 -20.22 -16.67
C CYS A 343 -14.22 -20.04 -17.84
N SER A 344 -14.50 -19.06 -18.72
CA SER A 344 -13.65 -18.68 -19.84
C SER A 344 -12.37 -17.92 -19.46
N TYR A 345 -12.18 -17.62 -18.16
CA TYR A 345 -11.10 -16.78 -17.64
C TYR A 345 -9.96 -17.63 -17.04
N SER A 346 -9.42 -18.55 -17.84
CA SER A 346 -8.38 -19.50 -17.41
C SER A 346 -7.11 -18.83 -16.89
N SER A 347 -6.79 -17.64 -17.40
CA SER A 347 -5.59 -16.86 -17.05
C SER A 347 -5.55 -16.40 -15.59
N VAL A 348 -6.71 -16.29 -14.92
CA VAL A 348 -6.85 -15.81 -13.53
C VAL A 348 -7.60 -16.80 -12.64
N CYS A 349 -8.13 -17.89 -13.20
CA CYS A 349 -8.83 -18.92 -12.47
C CYS A 349 -7.87 -19.75 -11.61
N ASP A 350 -8.10 -19.76 -10.29
CA ASP A 350 -7.34 -20.49 -9.28
C ASP A 350 -7.31 -22.02 -9.48
N ARG A 351 -8.28 -22.57 -10.21
CA ARG A 351 -8.36 -24.01 -10.52
C ARG A 351 -7.74 -24.38 -11.87
N GLN A 352 -7.86 -23.50 -12.87
CA GLN A 352 -7.35 -23.76 -14.22
C GLN A 352 -5.89 -23.33 -14.38
N ARG A 353 -5.43 -22.35 -13.59
CA ARG A 353 -4.01 -22.21 -13.29
C ARG A 353 -3.60 -23.45 -12.52
N LYS A 354 -2.82 -24.35 -13.14
CA LYS A 354 -1.96 -25.23 -12.36
C LYS A 354 -1.12 -24.30 -11.50
N ALA A 355 -1.38 -24.26 -10.19
CA ALA A 355 -0.40 -23.77 -9.24
C ALA A 355 0.79 -24.71 -9.40
N THR A 356 1.73 -24.37 -10.28
CA THR A 356 3.08 -24.91 -10.15
C THR A 356 3.50 -24.40 -8.77
N PRO A 357 3.68 -25.26 -7.75
CA PRO A 357 4.37 -24.83 -6.55
C PRO A 357 5.66 -24.17 -7.04
N PRO A 358 6.12 -23.02 -6.49
CA PRO A 358 7.39 -22.48 -6.92
C PRO A 358 8.39 -23.61 -6.83
N SER A 359 8.86 -24.11 -7.98
CA SER A 359 9.90 -25.10 -8.01
C SER A 359 11.00 -24.49 -7.17
N LEU A 360 11.42 -25.19 -6.12
CA LEU A 360 12.58 -24.78 -5.33
C LEU A 360 13.64 -24.37 -6.35
N LEU A 361 14.06 -23.11 -6.29
CA LEU A 361 14.97 -22.48 -7.23
C LEU A 361 16.33 -23.16 -7.07
N GLU A 362 16.53 -24.32 -7.70
CA GLU A 362 17.68 -25.18 -7.45
C GLU A 362 18.92 -24.74 -8.24
N SER A 363 18.77 -23.89 -9.26
CA SER A 363 19.92 -23.44 -10.04
C SER A 363 20.44 -22.06 -9.57
N SER A 364 21.75 -21.99 -9.30
CA SER A 364 22.47 -20.75 -8.96
C SER A 364 22.25 -19.63 -10.01
N LYS A 365 22.03 -20.00 -11.28
CA LYS A 365 21.76 -19.07 -12.37
C LYS A 365 20.39 -18.39 -12.25
N GLU A 366 19.33 -19.14 -11.96
CA GLU A 366 17.98 -18.58 -11.78
C GLU A 366 17.93 -17.66 -10.56
N ALA A 367 18.61 -18.04 -9.47
CA ALA A 367 18.75 -17.21 -8.28
C ALA A 367 19.41 -15.86 -8.60
N LEU A 368 20.51 -15.88 -9.36
CA LEU A 368 21.21 -14.66 -9.79
C LEU A 368 20.35 -13.77 -10.70
N GLU A 369 19.62 -14.35 -11.65
CA GLU A 369 18.72 -13.61 -12.55
C GLU A 369 17.58 -12.93 -11.77
N LEU A 370 17.04 -13.62 -10.75
CA LEU A 370 16.00 -13.09 -9.87
C LEU A 370 16.52 -11.91 -9.03
N GLU A 371 17.69 -12.08 -8.39
CA GLU A 371 18.35 -11.02 -7.62
C GLU A 371 18.67 -9.80 -8.51
N GLN A 372 19.16 -10.04 -9.72
CA GLN A 372 19.44 -8.97 -10.68
C GLN A 372 18.20 -8.14 -11.01
N LYS A 373 17.07 -8.81 -11.30
CA LYS A 373 15.81 -8.16 -11.70
C LYS A 373 15.09 -7.50 -10.52
N HIS A 374 15.08 -8.15 -9.37
CA HIS A 374 14.21 -7.78 -8.25
C HIS A 374 14.93 -7.21 -7.02
N VAL A 375 16.26 -7.10 -7.06
CA VAL A 375 17.06 -6.43 -6.02
C VAL A 375 18.00 -5.41 -6.64
N HIS A 376 18.86 -5.81 -7.58
CA HIS A 376 19.92 -4.94 -8.08
C HIS A 376 19.38 -3.77 -8.90
N HIS A 377 18.61 -4.08 -9.96
CA HIS A 377 18.03 -3.07 -10.83
C HIS A 377 17.19 -2.04 -10.04
N VAL A 378 16.51 -2.54 -9.03
CA VAL A 378 15.67 -1.78 -8.10
C VAL A 378 16.47 -0.78 -7.32
N TYR A 379 17.46 -1.24 -6.55
CA TYR A 379 18.24 -0.38 -5.67
C TYR A 379 18.97 0.68 -6.48
N ASP A 380 19.44 0.31 -7.68
CA ASP A 380 19.98 1.27 -8.65
C ASP A 380 18.94 2.33 -9.06
N GLU A 381 17.74 1.95 -9.51
CA GLU A 381 16.72 2.92 -9.90
C GLU A 381 16.24 3.82 -8.74
N ILE A 382 16.12 3.26 -7.53
CA ILE A 382 15.54 3.97 -6.39
C ILE A 382 16.55 4.72 -5.53
N ALA A 383 17.86 4.61 -5.81
CA ALA A 383 18.94 5.05 -4.93
C ALA A 383 18.76 6.46 -4.35
N SER A 384 18.33 7.41 -5.19
CA SER A 384 18.07 8.80 -4.77
C SER A 384 16.95 8.91 -3.73
N HIS A 385 15.82 8.22 -3.94
CA HIS A 385 14.69 8.22 -3.01
C HIS A 385 15.03 7.46 -1.73
N PHE A 386 15.68 6.30 -1.85
CA PHE A 386 16.18 5.52 -0.73
C PHE A 386 17.09 6.36 0.18
N SER A 387 18.06 7.08 -0.42
CA SER A 387 18.99 7.93 0.32
C SER A 387 18.30 9.08 1.06
N SER A 388 17.26 9.68 0.47
CA SER A 388 16.52 10.79 1.09
C SER A 388 15.66 10.37 2.30
N THR A 389 15.22 9.12 2.34
CA THR A 389 14.27 8.63 3.36
C THR A 389 14.93 7.88 4.51
N ARG A 390 16.18 7.41 4.36
CA ARG A 390 16.86 6.56 5.34
C ARG A 390 18.17 7.16 5.86
N HIS A 391 18.07 8.23 6.64
CA HIS A 391 19.23 8.93 7.20
C HIS A 391 19.53 8.57 8.67
N SER A 392 18.53 8.16 9.46
CA SER A 392 18.73 7.89 10.90
C SER A 392 19.38 6.52 11.13
N PRO A 393 20.61 6.46 11.71
CA PRO A 393 21.24 5.21 12.09
C PRO A 393 20.47 4.50 13.20
N TRP A 394 20.49 3.17 13.25
CA TRP A 394 19.86 2.44 14.35
C TRP A 394 20.78 2.38 15.58
N PRO A 395 20.24 2.55 16.81
CA PRO A 395 21.05 2.72 18.02
C PRO A 395 22.07 1.61 18.30
N ARG A 396 21.68 0.33 18.19
CA ARG A 396 22.59 -0.80 18.49
C ARG A 396 23.76 -0.93 17.52
N ILE A 397 23.56 -0.52 16.26
CA ILE A 397 24.64 -0.52 15.26
C ILE A 397 25.62 0.60 15.58
N VAL A 398 25.11 1.76 15.99
CA VAL A 398 25.94 2.87 16.47
C VAL A 398 26.72 2.48 17.73
N GLU A 399 26.09 1.79 18.67
CA GLU A 399 26.72 1.29 19.89
C GLU A 399 27.84 0.29 19.58
N PHE A 400 27.57 -0.70 18.73
CA PHE A 400 28.57 -1.66 18.26
C PHE A 400 29.79 -0.96 17.63
N LEU A 401 29.57 -0.05 16.69
CA LEU A 401 30.65 0.71 16.04
C LEU A 401 31.41 1.61 17.02
N LYS A 402 30.74 2.19 18.02
CA LYS A 402 31.40 3.02 19.03
C LYS A 402 32.18 2.22 20.07
N ALA A 403 31.84 0.94 20.27
CA ALA A 403 32.54 0.06 21.19
C ALA A 403 33.83 -0.54 20.62
N LEU A 404 34.05 -0.44 19.29
CA LEU A 404 35.25 -0.94 18.65
C LEU A 404 36.49 -0.11 19.04
N PRO A 405 37.67 -0.73 19.21
CA PRO A 405 38.91 -0.02 19.49
C PRO A 405 39.26 1.02 18.42
N SER A 406 39.81 2.16 18.83
CA SER A 406 40.34 3.17 17.90
C SER A 406 41.37 2.56 16.95
N GLY A 407 41.29 2.91 15.68
CA GLY A 407 42.14 2.38 14.61
C GLY A 407 41.65 1.08 13.99
N SER A 408 40.54 0.50 14.46
CA SER A 408 39.99 -0.73 13.87
C SER A 408 39.57 -0.53 12.41
N ILE A 409 39.88 -1.51 11.57
CA ILE A 409 39.48 -1.60 10.17
C ILE A 409 38.12 -2.30 10.09
N VAL A 410 37.12 -1.60 9.55
CA VAL A 410 35.74 -2.10 9.50
C VAL A 410 35.20 -2.11 8.07
N ALA A 411 34.59 -3.23 7.68
CA ALA A 411 33.89 -3.34 6.41
C ALA A 411 32.37 -3.25 6.59
N ASP A 412 31.69 -2.40 5.82
CA ASP A 412 30.22 -2.31 5.74
C ASP A 412 29.75 -2.97 4.44
N ILE A 413 29.29 -4.23 4.53
CA ILE A 413 28.92 -5.09 3.40
C ILE A 413 27.43 -4.89 3.08
N GLY A 414 27.16 -4.26 1.94
CA GLY A 414 25.86 -3.69 1.57
C GLY A 414 25.61 -2.36 2.29
N CYS A 415 26.54 -1.42 2.13
CA CYS A 415 26.56 -0.14 2.86
C CYS A 415 25.44 0.83 2.44
N GLY A 416 24.76 0.56 1.32
CA GLY A 416 23.72 1.41 0.75
C GLY A 416 24.21 2.84 0.54
N ASN A 417 23.53 3.82 1.13
CA ASN A 417 23.93 5.24 1.04
C ASN A 417 25.04 5.63 2.03
N GLY A 418 25.70 4.65 2.67
CA GLY A 418 26.79 4.88 3.61
C GLY A 418 26.33 5.46 4.95
N LYS A 419 25.09 5.19 5.38
CA LYS A 419 24.52 5.74 6.63
C LYS A 419 25.33 5.41 7.89
N TYR A 420 26.14 4.35 7.87
CA TYR A 420 26.98 3.95 9.01
C TYR A 420 28.45 4.33 8.83
N LEU A 421 28.86 4.68 7.61
CA LEU A 421 30.21 5.15 7.34
C LEU A 421 30.42 6.50 8.05
N GLY A 422 31.49 6.61 8.82
CA GLY A 422 31.83 7.83 9.57
C GLY A 422 31.05 8.07 10.86
N ILE A 423 30.26 7.09 11.35
CA ILE A 423 29.60 7.19 12.67
C ILE A 423 30.61 7.29 13.80
N ASN A 424 31.68 6.49 13.73
CA ASN A 424 32.83 6.58 14.61
C ASN A 424 34.05 6.96 13.78
N LYS A 425 34.56 8.19 13.96
CA LYS A 425 35.68 8.76 13.20
C LYS A 425 37.03 8.17 13.59
N GLU A 426 37.09 7.43 14.69
CA GLU A 426 38.29 6.73 15.16
C GLU A 426 38.50 5.40 14.41
N LEU A 427 37.52 4.96 13.61
CA LEU A 427 37.60 3.73 12.82
C LEU A 427 37.97 4.03 11.37
N TYR A 428 38.69 3.09 10.74
CA TYR A 428 38.89 3.11 9.31
C TYR A 428 37.84 2.24 8.62
N MET A 429 36.79 2.88 8.09
CA MET A 429 35.65 2.17 7.50
C MET A 429 35.70 2.17 5.97
N ILE A 430 35.47 1.00 5.37
CA ILE A 430 35.26 0.83 3.93
C ILE A 430 33.87 0.22 3.71
N GLY A 431 33.06 0.82 2.86
CA GLY A 431 31.76 0.27 2.46
C GLY A 431 31.82 -0.43 1.10
N CYS A 432 30.92 -1.38 0.88
CA CYS A 432 30.64 -1.87 -0.46
C CYS A 432 29.15 -2.10 -0.69
N ASP A 433 28.70 -1.91 -1.91
CA ASP A 433 27.31 -2.19 -2.30
C ASP A 433 27.25 -2.64 -3.76
N ARG A 434 26.23 -3.41 -4.13
CA ARG A 434 26.04 -3.83 -5.52
C ARG A 434 25.55 -2.69 -6.40
N SER A 435 24.83 -1.73 -5.82
CA SER A 435 24.27 -0.59 -6.52
C SER A 435 25.31 0.50 -6.78
N ARG A 436 25.54 0.80 -8.05
CA ARG A 436 26.44 1.89 -8.45
C ARG A 436 25.95 3.23 -7.95
N ASN A 437 24.64 3.47 -8.07
CA ASN A 437 24.04 4.75 -7.70
C ASN A 437 24.11 5.00 -6.19
N LEU A 438 24.04 3.95 -5.36
CA LEU A 438 24.24 4.07 -3.91
C LEU A 438 25.71 4.32 -3.53
N VAL A 439 26.64 3.63 -4.20
CA VAL A 439 28.09 3.87 -4.01
C VAL A 439 28.50 5.28 -4.44
N ASP A 440 27.92 5.81 -5.52
CA ASP A 440 28.18 7.18 -5.97
C ASP A 440 27.73 8.22 -4.91
N ILE A 441 26.60 7.97 -4.23
CA ILE A 441 26.15 8.78 -3.09
C ILE A 441 27.14 8.71 -1.92
N CYS A 442 27.72 7.54 -1.64
CA CYS A 442 28.78 7.42 -0.63
C CYS A 442 30.01 8.25 -1.00
N ARG A 443 30.42 8.25 -2.28
CA ARG A 443 31.55 9.04 -2.78
C ARG A 443 31.27 10.54 -2.68
N GLU A 444 30.07 11.00 -3.02
CA GLU A 444 29.65 12.39 -2.83
C GLU A 444 29.78 12.82 -1.35
N ARG A 445 29.50 11.90 -0.43
CA ARG A 445 29.66 12.08 1.03
C ARG A 445 31.10 11.92 1.52
N GLN A 446 32.07 11.77 0.62
CA GLN A 446 33.49 11.57 0.91
C GLN A 446 33.78 10.30 1.73
N PHE A 447 32.95 9.26 1.60
CA PHE A 447 33.19 7.96 2.20
C PHE A 447 33.92 7.02 1.24
N GLN A 448 34.75 6.13 1.82
CA GLN A 448 35.42 5.06 1.07
C GLN A 448 34.40 3.97 0.76
N ALA A 449 33.90 3.92 -0.48
CA ALA A 449 32.97 2.89 -0.91
C ALA A 449 33.26 2.40 -2.34
N LEU A 450 33.01 1.13 -2.58
CA LEU A 450 33.25 0.47 -3.87
C LEU A 450 32.06 -0.40 -4.29
N VAL A 451 31.90 -0.59 -5.60
CA VAL A 451 30.88 -1.48 -6.15
C VAL A 451 31.39 -2.92 -6.10
N CYS A 452 30.69 -3.83 -5.41
CA CYS A 452 31.02 -5.26 -5.46
C CYS A 452 29.80 -6.15 -5.19
N ASP A 453 29.99 -7.46 -5.37
CA ASP A 453 29.07 -8.48 -4.89
C ASP A 453 29.42 -8.83 -3.44
N ALA A 454 28.43 -8.99 -2.58
CA ALA A 454 28.63 -9.40 -1.20
C ALA A 454 28.98 -10.90 -1.06
N LEU A 455 28.87 -11.68 -2.14
CA LEU A 455 29.42 -13.04 -2.24
C LEU A 455 30.91 -13.08 -2.59
N ALA A 456 31.47 -11.97 -3.08
CA ALA A 456 32.87 -11.87 -3.50
C ALA A 456 33.40 -10.45 -3.30
N VAL A 457 33.73 -10.13 -2.05
CA VAL A 457 34.20 -8.82 -1.62
C VAL A 457 35.70 -8.69 -1.92
N PRO A 458 36.15 -7.65 -2.65
CA PRO A 458 37.54 -7.48 -3.06
C PRO A 458 38.45 -6.93 -1.93
N VAL A 459 38.37 -7.56 -0.76
CA VAL A 459 39.16 -7.26 0.44
C VAL A 459 39.89 -8.54 0.87
N ARG A 460 41.13 -8.40 1.33
CA ARG A 460 42.00 -9.52 1.72
C ARG A 460 41.38 -10.31 2.88
N SER A 461 41.56 -11.62 2.88
CA SER A 461 41.10 -12.45 3.99
C SER A 461 41.81 -12.06 5.29
N GLY A 462 41.11 -12.12 6.42
CA GLY A 462 41.69 -11.84 7.74
C GLY A 462 42.17 -10.39 7.94
N SER A 463 41.63 -9.42 7.20
CA SER A 463 42.11 -8.03 7.21
C SER A 463 41.21 -7.03 7.95
N CYS A 464 39.98 -7.43 8.31
CA CYS A 464 39.05 -6.58 9.05
C CYS A 464 38.99 -6.97 10.54
N ASP A 465 39.02 -5.97 11.42
CA ASP A 465 38.72 -6.12 12.85
C ASP A 465 37.23 -6.38 13.09
N ALA A 466 36.38 -5.74 12.28
CA ALA A 466 34.95 -5.95 12.31
C ALA A 466 34.31 -5.86 10.93
N CYS A 467 33.15 -6.50 10.79
CA CYS A 467 32.29 -6.37 9.62
C CYS A 467 30.86 -6.08 10.06
N ILE A 468 30.14 -5.26 9.30
CA ILE A 468 28.69 -5.08 9.48
C ILE A 468 27.99 -5.43 8.17
N SER A 469 26.81 -6.05 8.26
CA SER A 469 25.93 -6.26 7.10
C SER A 469 24.48 -6.06 7.51
N ILE A 470 23.91 -4.92 7.11
CA ILE A 470 22.66 -4.42 7.71
C ILE A 470 21.54 -4.39 6.70
N ALA A 471 20.59 -5.31 6.86
CA ALA A 471 19.45 -5.52 6.01
C ALA A 471 19.84 -5.88 4.56
N VAL A 472 20.75 -6.85 4.42
CA VAL A 472 21.30 -7.28 3.11
C VAL A 472 21.07 -8.77 2.87
N ILE A 473 21.43 -9.65 3.82
CA ILE A 473 21.47 -11.11 3.62
C ILE A 473 20.14 -11.72 3.18
N HIS A 474 19.00 -11.16 3.57
CA HIS A 474 17.69 -11.66 3.12
C HIS A 474 17.42 -11.41 1.63
N HIS A 475 18.22 -10.58 0.95
CA HIS A 475 18.10 -10.33 -0.48
C HIS A 475 18.64 -11.45 -1.39
N PHE A 476 19.37 -12.43 -0.84
CA PHE A 476 19.82 -13.59 -1.61
C PHE A 476 18.72 -14.65 -1.71
N ALA A 477 18.45 -15.08 -2.95
CA ALA A 477 17.30 -15.89 -3.31
C ALA A 477 17.28 -17.28 -2.68
N THR A 478 18.44 -17.87 -2.42
CA THR A 478 18.55 -19.24 -1.88
C THR A 478 19.25 -19.26 -0.53
N ALA A 479 19.06 -20.35 0.22
CA ALA A 479 19.72 -20.53 1.52
C ALA A 479 21.24 -20.66 1.36
N GLU A 480 21.68 -21.34 0.31
CA GLU A 480 23.08 -21.58 -0.03
C GLU A 480 23.80 -20.25 -0.28
N ARG A 481 23.20 -19.36 -1.09
CA ARG A 481 23.77 -18.03 -1.36
C ARG A 481 23.82 -17.15 -0.11
N ARG A 482 22.85 -17.28 0.80
CA ARG A 482 22.91 -16.60 2.11
C ARG A 482 24.06 -17.13 2.97
N VAL A 483 24.29 -18.43 2.97
CA VAL A 483 25.43 -19.05 3.66
C VAL A 483 26.75 -18.60 3.04
N GLU A 484 26.86 -18.55 1.70
CA GLU A 484 28.03 -18.01 1.00
C GLU A 484 28.33 -16.57 1.39
N ALA A 485 27.31 -15.69 1.49
CA ALA A 485 27.50 -14.32 1.96
C ALA A 485 28.04 -14.24 3.40
N LEU A 486 27.59 -15.15 4.29
CA LEU A 486 28.10 -15.24 5.66
C LEU A 486 29.53 -15.78 5.71
N GLN A 487 29.84 -16.78 4.88
CA GLN A 487 31.20 -17.31 4.72
C GLN A 487 32.15 -16.23 4.20
N GLU A 488 31.68 -15.39 3.28
CA GLU A 488 32.46 -14.28 2.74
C GLU A 488 32.73 -13.21 3.80
N ILE A 489 31.74 -12.86 4.63
CA ILE A 489 31.97 -11.98 5.80
C ILE A 489 32.99 -12.60 6.76
N ALA A 490 32.87 -13.89 7.06
CA ALA A 490 33.81 -14.60 7.93
C ALA A 490 35.23 -14.62 7.35
N ARG A 491 35.38 -14.73 6.01
CA ARG A 491 36.67 -14.67 5.33
C ARG A 491 37.38 -13.33 5.55
N LEU A 492 36.65 -12.21 5.57
CA LEU A 492 37.21 -10.87 5.76
C LEU A 492 37.75 -10.64 7.17
N LEU A 493 37.13 -11.25 8.19
CA LEU A 493 37.47 -11.05 9.59
C LEU A 493 38.81 -11.71 9.95
N ARG A 494 39.65 -10.98 10.69
CA ARG A 494 40.81 -11.58 11.38
C ARG A 494 40.37 -12.50 12.52
N SER A 495 41.27 -13.33 13.02
CA SER A 495 41.02 -14.13 14.23
C SER A 495 40.61 -13.23 15.40
N GLY A 496 39.45 -13.52 16.01
CA GLY A 496 38.86 -12.72 17.08
C GLY A 496 38.11 -11.46 16.61
N GLY A 497 38.06 -11.21 15.30
CA GLY A 497 37.24 -10.14 14.73
C GLY A 497 35.74 -10.38 14.92
N GLN A 498 34.95 -9.31 14.87
CA GLN A 498 33.51 -9.36 15.17
C GLN A 498 32.66 -8.98 13.97
N ALA A 499 31.60 -9.75 13.69
CA ALA A 499 30.58 -9.36 12.71
C ALA A 499 29.26 -8.98 13.38
N LEU A 500 28.59 -7.95 12.86
CA LEU A 500 27.21 -7.61 13.20
C LEU A 500 26.31 -7.74 11.97
N ILE A 501 25.36 -8.66 12.01
CA ILE A 501 24.42 -8.92 10.92
C ILE A 501 23.01 -8.56 11.36
N TYR A 502 22.31 -7.76 10.56
CA TYR A 502 20.89 -7.47 10.74
C TYR A 502 20.13 -7.95 9.51
N VAL A 503 19.06 -8.72 9.72
CA VAL A 503 18.17 -9.20 8.65
C VAL A 503 16.73 -8.80 8.94
N TRP A 504 15.87 -8.83 7.93
CA TRP A 504 14.44 -8.60 8.18
C TRP A 504 13.88 -9.67 9.09
N ALA A 505 13.06 -9.25 10.05
CA ALA A 505 12.36 -10.17 10.90
C ALA A 505 11.24 -10.83 10.11
N MET A 506 11.22 -12.15 10.06
CA MET A 506 10.04 -12.89 9.62
C MET A 506 8.92 -12.67 10.64
N GLU A 507 9.25 -12.76 11.92
CA GLU A 507 8.37 -12.54 13.05
C GLU A 507 8.27 -11.04 13.36
N GLN A 508 7.12 -10.46 13.02
CA GLN A 508 6.85 -9.04 13.23
C GLN A 508 6.28 -8.72 14.63
N GLU A 509 6.22 -9.71 15.52
CA GLU A 509 5.77 -9.61 16.91
C GLU A 509 6.87 -10.15 17.84
N TYR A 510 7.21 -9.42 18.90
CA TYR A 510 8.21 -9.82 19.90
C TYR A 510 7.64 -9.60 21.30
N ARG A 511 7.57 -10.66 22.12
CA ARG A 511 6.96 -10.63 23.48
C ARG A 511 5.59 -9.95 23.49
N ASP A 512 4.69 -10.40 22.61
CA ASP A 512 3.34 -9.87 22.39
C ASP A 512 3.27 -8.38 21.97
N GLN A 513 4.41 -7.75 21.70
CA GLN A 513 4.49 -6.40 21.18
C GLN A 513 4.73 -6.42 19.67
N LYS A 514 3.75 -5.92 18.93
CA LYS A 514 3.85 -5.65 17.49
C LYS A 514 5.01 -4.70 17.17
N SER A 515 5.75 -4.98 16.09
CA SER A 515 6.79 -4.09 15.56
C SER A 515 6.21 -2.74 15.10
N LYS A 516 7.04 -1.70 14.92
CA LYS A 516 6.58 -0.41 14.35
C LYS A 516 6.00 -0.56 12.94
N TYR A 517 6.43 -1.59 12.22
CA TYR A 517 5.86 -1.91 10.90
C TYR A 517 4.40 -2.32 11.03
N LEU A 518 4.06 -3.19 11.99
CA LEU A 518 2.68 -3.57 12.28
C LEU A 518 1.88 -2.50 13.04
N LYS A 519 2.54 -1.72 13.91
CA LYS A 519 1.92 -0.59 14.62
C LYS A 519 1.70 0.54 13.61
N GLY A 520 0.48 0.69 13.11
CA GLY A 520 0.05 1.95 12.48
C GLY A 520 0.39 3.13 13.40
N ASN A 521 0.63 4.32 12.83
CA ASN A 521 0.81 5.53 13.64
C ASN A 521 -0.39 5.63 14.61
N ARG A 522 -0.17 5.33 15.89
CA ARG A 522 -1.15 5.61 16.93
C ARG A 522 -1.27 7.12 16.96
N ILE A 523 -2.34 7.63 16.37
CA ILE A 523 -2.83 8.97 16.67
C ILE A 523 -3.04 8.96 18.18
N SER A 524 -2.39 9.90 18.84
CA SER A 524 -2.47 10.18 20.27
C SER A 524 -3.92 10.05 20.73
N GLN A 525 -4.26 8.92 21.36
CA GLN A 525 -5.48 8.86 22.16
C GLN A 525 -5.15 9.72 23.37
N GLY A 526 -5.76 10.91 23.40
CA GLY A 526 -5.68 11.82 24.52
C GLY A 526 -6.07 11.11 25.80
N ASP A 527 -5.39 11.52 26.87
CA ASP A 527 -5.67 11.26 28.28
C ASP A 527 -7.03 10.63 28.55
N LYS A 528 -7.03 9.32 28.78
CA LYS A 528 -7.98 8.72 29.72
C LYS A 528 -7.18 8.37 30.96
N GLY A 529 -7.40 9.18 31.98
CA GLY A 529 -6.81 9.04 33.29
C GLY A 529 -7.05 7.66 33.89
N GLU A 530 -6.02 7.21 34.59
CA GLU A 530 -6.07 6.53 35.88
C GLU A 530 -7.41 5.87 36.24
N LEU A 531 -7.41 4.54 36.22
CA LEU A 531 -8.01 3.79 37.32
C LEU A 531 -7.09 2.63 37.69
N ASN A 532 -6.48 2.77 38.86
CA ASN A 532 -5.68 1.76 39.53
C ASN A 532 -6.57 0.57 39.92
N SER A 533 -6.18 -0.64 39.54
CA SER A 533 -6.47 -1.84 40.31
C SER A 533 -5.32 -2.82 40.15
N ALA A 534 -4.38 -2.73 41.07
CA ALA A 534 -3.42 -3.76 41.38
C ALA A 534 -4.12 -4.82 42.24
N THR A 535 -4.29 -6.06 41.75
CA THR A 535 -4.27 -7.24 42.62
C THR A 535 -4.01 -8.52 41.83
N SER A 536 -3.13 -9.34 42.42
CA SER A 536 -2.94 -10.78 42.27
C SER A 536 -2.32 -11.35 41.00
N MET A 537 -1.00 -11.55 41.13
CA MET A 537 -0.35 -12.82 40.81
C MET A 537 -1.08 -14.00 41.50
N GLU A 538 -1.36 -15.06 40.76
CA GLU A 538 -1.36 -16.48 41.17
C GLU A 538 -1.72 -17.32 39.94
N GLN A 539 -0.74 -18.05 39.38
CA GLN A 539 -0.56 -19.51 39.52
C GLN A 539 -1.48 -20.36 38.63
N LEU A 540 -0.85 -21.20 37.81
CA LEU A 540 -1.17 -22.60 37.44
C LEU A 540 -0.53 -22.90 36.07
N LEU A 541 0.73 -23.35 36.04
CA LEU A 541 1.17 -24.75 36.07
C LEU A 541 0.74 -25.59 34.85
N VAL A 542 1.73 -25.84 33.99
CA VAL A 542 2.17 -27.14 33.44
C VAL A 542 1.06 -28.11 33.04
N ASN A 543 0.90 -28.31 31.72
CA ASN A 543 0.45 -29.58 31.17
C ASN A 543 1.49 -30.13 30.20
N GLN A 544 1.89 -31.36 30.49
CA GLN A 544 2.94 -32.16 29.87
C GLN A 544 2.50 -32.74 28.53
N MET A 545 3.53 -33.07 27.76
CA MET A 545 3.61 -33.94 26.57
C MET A 545 2.63 -35.12 26.55
N PRO A 546 2.28 -35.57 25.34
CA PRO A 546 2.26 -36.99 25.02
C PRO A 546 3.33 -37.31 23.95
N GLU A 547 4.27 -38.14 24.36
CA GLU A 547 5.12 -38.95 23.49
C GLU A 547 4.26 -40.03 22.82
N GLY A 548 4.49 -40.23 21.52
CA GLY A 548 3.88 -41.29 20.73
C GLY A 548 4.83 -41.68 19.61
N VAL A 549 5.63 -42.70 19.88
CA VAL A 549 6.55 -43.40 18.97
C VAL A 549 5.78 -44.47 18.20
N SER A 550 5.95 -44.51 16.88
CA SER A 550 5.81 -45.69 16.00
C SER A 550 6.44 -45.30 14.66
N GLU A 551 7.70 -45.62 14.43
CA GLU A 551 8.20 -46.85 13.78
C GLU A 551 7.78 -47.03 12.31
N ASP A 552 8.85 -47.23 11.54
CA ASP A 552 9.04 -47.37 10.09
C ASP A 552 8.17 -48.48 9.46
N PRO A 553 7.97 -48.46 8.13
CA PRO A 553 8.87 -49.32 7.35
C PRO A 553 9.34 -48.72 6.02
N GLY A 554 10.64 -48.84 5.81
CA GLY A 554 11.31 -48.56 4.55
C GLY A 554 10.76 -49.32 3.34
N LEU A 555 10.84 -48.65 2.19
CA LEU A 555 10.88 -49.30 0.89
C LEU A 555 12.09 -48.77 0.12
N SER A 556 12.85 -49.76 -0.33
CA SER A 556 14.18 -49.75 -0.87
C SER A 556 14.34 -49.03 -2.21
N VAL A 557 15.53 -48.44 -2.33
CA VAL A 557 16.23 -48.03 -3.54
C VAL A 557 16.23 -49.13 -4.61
N HIS A 558 15.77 -48.80 -5.81
CA HIS A 558 16.21 -49.46 -7.04
C HIS A 558 16.79 -48.42 -7.99
N SER A 559 18.11 -48.35 -8.00
CA SER A 559 18.89 -47.76 -9.08
C SER A 559 18.70 -48.59 -10.35
N SER A 560 18.30 -47.95 -11.44
CA SER A 560 18.63 -48.44 -12.77
C SER A 560 18.84 -47.24 -13.69
N ASN A 561 20.12 -47.03 -13.99
CA ASN A 561 20.60 -46.15 -15.04
C ASN A 561 20.02 -46.59 -16.38
N ASN A 562 19.40 -45.66 -17.10
CA ASN A 562 19.36 -45.71 -18.56
C ASN A 562 19.52 -44.28 -19.08
N THR A 563 20.75 -43.96 -19.41
CA THR A 563 21.13 -42.95 -20.39
C THR A 563 20.53 -43.32 -21.74
N LYS A 564 19.75 -42.41 -22.33
CA LYS A 564 19.81 -42.11 -23.76
C LYS A 564 19.11 -40.79 -24.04
N ASP A 565 19.83 -39.99 -24.82
CA ASP A 565 19.57 -38.62 -25.22
C ASP A 565 18.17 -38.43 -25.83
N GLU A 566 17.42 -37.46 -25.29
CA GLU A 566 16.37 -36.77 -26.05
C GLU A 566 16.47 -35.27 -25.77
N GLU A 567 16.45 -34.53 -26.87
CA GLU A 567 16.78 -33.12 -27.01
C GLU A 567 16.05 -32.21 -25.99
N CYS A 568 16.84 -31.37 -25.32
CA CYS A 568 16.38 -30.30 -24.44
C CYS A 568 15.60 -29.25 -25.24
N LYS A 569 14.30 -29.50 -25.44
CA LYS A 569 13.35 -28.47 -25.85
C LYS A 569 13.29 -27.45 -24.73
N SER A 570 13.93 -26.30 -24.98
CA SER A 570 13.88 -25.09 -24.15
C SER A 570 12.43 -24.80 -23.75
N ARG A 571 12.06 -25.21 -22.53
CA ARG A 571 10.81 -24.80 -21.90
C ARG A 571 10.94 -23.30 -21.64
N LYS A 572 10.28 -22.51 -22.47
CA LYS A 572 10.08 -21.07 -22.25
C LYS A 572 9.67 -20.86 -20.81
N VAL A 573 10.51 -20.14 -20.07
CA VAL A 573 10.28 -19.72 -18.68
C VAL A 573 8.95 -18.98 -18.62
N LEU A 574 7.92 -19.65 -18.14
CA LEU A 574 6.65 -19.02 -17.78
C LEU A 574 6.92 -18.24 -16.50
N ASN A 575 6.87 -16.91 -16.57
CA ASN A 575 7.00 -15.97 -15.46
C ASN A 575 6.23 -16.48 -14.23
N SER A 576 6.92 -17.13 -13.29
CA SER A 576 6.43 -17.38 -11.95
C SER A 576 6.55 -16.06 -11.19
N GLU A 577 5.45 -15.33 -11.08
CA GLU A 577 5.39 -14.14 -10.22
C GLU A 577 5.54 -14.58 -8.76
N LEU A 578 6.72 -14.40 -8.19
CA LEU A 578 6.91 -14.47 -6.75
C LEU A 578 6.06 -13.37 -6.09
N PRO A 579 5.30 -13.70 -5.02
CA PRO A 579 4.47 -12.72 -4.33
C PRO A 579 5.34 -11.67 -3.65
N ILE A 580 5.33 -10.44 -4.18
CA ILE A 580 5.99 -9.27 -3.56
C ILE A 580 5.09 -8.76 -2.43
N HIS A 581 5.61 -8.60 -1.22
CA HIS A 581 4.83 -8.25 -0.04
C HIS A 581 4.60 -6.73 0.07
N THR A 582 3.44 -6.24 -0.37
CA THR A 582 3.19 -4.79 -0.57
C THR A 582 2.55 -4.07 0.63
N ASN A 583 2.16 -4.77 1.70
CA ASN A 583 1.37 -4.25 2.82
C ASN A 583 1.90 -4.70 4.19
N ARG A 584 1.49 -4.05 5.30
CA ARG A 584 1.89 -4.36 6.69
C ARG A 584 1.28 -5.68 7.25
N THR A 585 1.48 -6.79 6.56
CA THR A 585 1.04 -8.14 6.95
C THR A 585 2.19 -8.97 7.55
N CYS A 586 1.85 -10.12 8.14
CA CYS A 586 2.87 -11.09 8.55
C CYS A 586 3.38 -11.79 7.29
N PHE A 587 4.67 -12.12 7.24
CA PHE A 587 5.25 -12.81 6.10
C PHE A 587 4.75 -14.26 6.05
N HIS A 588 4.16 -14.67 4.93
CA HIS A 588 3.70 -16.06 4.69
C HIS A 588 4.77 -16.94 4.01
N SER A 589 5.76 -16.30 3.40
CA SER A 589 6.94 -16.91 2.78
C SER A 589 8.14 -15.99 3.03
N GLN A 590 9.36 -16.53 2.95
CA GLN A 590 10.58 -15.71 3.08
C GLN A 590 10.57 -14.61 2.02
N ASP A 591 10.41 -13.35 2.44
CA ASP A 591 10.42 -12.22 1.52
C ASP A 591 11.87 -11.90 1.18
N VAL A 592 12.31 -12.37 0.01
CA VAL A 592 13.66 -12.15 -0.49
C VAL A 592 13.78 -10.75 -1.11
N LEU A 593 12.69 -10.26 -1.69
CA LEU A 593 12.74 -9.15 -2.63
C LEU A 593 12.22 -7.87 -2.00
N VAL A 594 12.71 -6.75 -2.48
CA VAL A 594 12.33 -5.44 -1.94
C VAL A 594 10.83 -5.19 -2.23
N PRO A 595 10.00 -4.79 -1.26
CA PRO A 595 8.66 -4.32 -1.55
C PRO A 595 8.65 -2.93 -2.20
N TRP A 596 8.49 -2.84 -3.52
CA TRP A 596 8.23 -1.56 -4.18
C TRP A 596 7.27 -1.67 -5.37
N HIS A 597 6.70 -0.53 -5.76
CA HIS A 597 5.99 -0.37 -7.03
C HIS A 597 6.42 0.91 -7.74
N LEU A 598 6.58 0.83 -9.06
CA LEU A 598 6.58 1.99 -9.94
C LEU A 598 5.14 2.48 -10.11
N LYS A 599 4.90 3.78 -9.98
CA LYS A 599 3.65 4.38 -10.48
C LYS A 599 3.67 4.32 -12.01
N GLY A 600 2.84 3.46 -12.59
CA GLY A 600 2.74 3.30 -14.04
C GLY A 600 2.46 4.63 -14.77
N LYS A 601 3.14 4.86 -15.89
CA LYS A 601 2.76 5.88 -16.88
C LYS A 601 1.53 5.36 -17.65
N PRO A 602 0.45 6.13 -17.81
CA PRO A 602 -0.64 5.72 -18.70
C PRO A 602 -0.18 5.81 -20.16
N GLY A 603 -0.16 4.65 -20.84
CA GLY A 603 -0.20 4.49 -22.29
C GLY A 603 0.84 5.25 -23.13
N LYS A 604 1.96 4.58 -23.45
CA LYS A 604 2.72 4.85 -24.69
C LYS A 604 3.20 3.53 -25.30
N ASP A 605 2.25 2.70 -25.73
CA ASP A 605 2.49 1.70 -26.79
C ASP A 605 1.86 2.24 -28.08
N LYS A 606 2.50 3.23 -28.69
CA LYS A 606 2.38 3.51 -30.13
C LYS A 606 3.73 4.02 -30.63
N ALA A 607 4.37 3.18 -31.43
CA ALA A 607 5.54 3.51 -32.22
C ALA A 607 5.21 4.62 -33.22
N VAL A 608 5.81 5.80 -33.06
CA VAL A 608 6.10 6.76 -34.15
C VAL A 608 7.34 7.58 -33.77
N GLU A 609 8.10 7.89 -34.81
CA GLU A 609 9.46 8.39 -34.98
C GLU A 609 9.90 9.66 -34.21
N GLN A 610 11.22 9.81 -34.25
CA GLN A 610 12.11 10.82 -33.71
C GLN A 610 11.66 12.27 -33.97
N SER A 611 11.57 13.08 -32.91
CA SER A 611 12.05 14.47 -32.87
C SER A 611 11.96 15.08 -31.47
N GLY A 612 13.01 15.79 -31.05
CA GLY A 612 12.94 16.95 -30.15
C GLY A 612 12.72 16.75 -28.63
N LEU A 613 13.84 16.78 -27.89
CA LEU A 613 14.04 17.49 -26.61
C LEU A 613 12.81 17.84 -25.73
N ALA A 614 12.51 16.99 -24.75
CA ALA A 614 12.21 17.36 -23.36
C ALA A 614 12.28 16.09 -22.51
N ARG A 615 13.25 15.98 -21.60
CA ARG A 615 13.37 14.83 -20.68
C ARG A 615 12.14 14.76 -19.78
N CYS A 616 11.19 13.91 -20.15
CA CYS A 616 10.01 13.60 -19.35
C CYS A 616 10.48 12.88 -18.07
N PRO A 617 10.13 13.36 -16.85
CA PRO A 617 10.68 12.79 -15.64
C PRO A 617 10.22 11.33 -15.48
N ASP A 618 11.18 10.46 -15.15
CA ASP A 618 10.89 9.05 -14.94
C ASP A 618 9.99 8.82 -13.72
N PRO A 619 9.06 7.84 -13.82
CA PRO A 619 8.10 7.54 -12.75
C PRO A 619 8.83 7.10 -11.48
N ARG A 620 8.50 7.75 -10.34
CA ARG A 620 9.23 7.56 -9.08
C ARG A 620 8.59 6.51 -8.16
N PRO A 621 9.40 5.65 -7.52
CA PRO A 621 8.96 4.54 -6.68
C PRO A 621 8.50 4.99 -5.28
N VAL A 622 7.60 4.20 -4.65
CA VAL A 622 7.06 4.42 -3.30
C VAL A 622 7.45 3.24 -2.38
N PHE A 623 7.88 3.54 -1.15
CA PHE A 623 8.32 2.55 -0.15
C PHE A 623 7.54 2.60 1.16
N GLN A 624 7.50 1.47 1.86
CA GLN A 624 7.07 1.37 3.27
C GLN A 624 8.31 1.20 4.18
N SER A 625 8.39 1.98 5.26
CA SER A 625 9.50 1.89 6.23
C SER A 625 9.37 0.64 7.12
N LEU A 626 10.40 -0.22 7.13
CA LEU A 626 10.48 -1.47 7.92
C LEU A 626 11.54 -1.36 9.04
N LEU A 627 11.31 -2.05 10.16
CA LEU A 627 12.32 -2.33 11.21
C LEU A 627 12.71 -3.82 11.12
N PRO A 628 13.99 -4.17 11.27
CA PRO A 628 14.41 -5.53 11.58
C PRO A 628 14.33 -5.85 13.09
N CYS A 629 14.23 -7.15 13.40
CA CYS A 629 14.32 -7.71 14.76
C CYS A 629 15.65 -8.43 14.96
N PHE A 630 15.92 -8.66 16.24
CA PHE A 630 17.18 -9.04 16.84
C PHE A 630 17.41 -10.55 16.77
N LEU A 631 18.56 -10.98 16.24
CA LEU A 631 19.28 -12.17 16.67
C LEU A 631 20.50 -11.72 17.46
#